data_AF-A0AAJ6IY74-F1
#
_entry.id   AF-A0AAJ6IY74-F1
#
_cell.length_a   1.000
_cell.length_b   1.000
_cell.length_c   1.000
_cell.angle_alpha   90.00
_cell.angle_beta   90.00
_cell.angle_gamma   90.00
#
_symmetry.space_group_name_H-M   'P 1'
#
loop_
_entity.id
_entity.type
_entity.pdbx_description
1 polymer ?
#
loop_
_entity_poly.entity_id
_entity_poly.type
_entity_poly.pdbx_seq_one_letter_code
_entity_poly.pdbx_strand_id
1 'polypeptide(L)' 'MACDAGHIRVVGWVKDTDNDGQCARVRVEYADGHKWYSPQACPKGTKVSFGSPWSDTKSQIINAYLYEFDV' A
#
# COMPACT_ATOMS: atom_id res chain seq x y z
N MET A 1 -2.10 -6.20 8.42
CA MET A 1 -0.64 -6.26 8.70
C MET A 1 -0.31 -7.68 9.13
N ALA A 2 0.83 -8.22 8.69
CA ALA A 2 1.30 -9.55 9.10
C ALA A 2 2.75 -9.45 9.59
N CYS A 3 3.08 -10.17 10.67
CA CYS A 3 4.41 -10.21 11.26
C CYS A 3 4.91 -11.66 11.27
N ASP A 4 6.16 -11.87 10.84
CA ASP A 4 6.83 -13.18 10.87
C ASP A 4 8.33 -12.99 11.15
N ALA A 5 8.87 -13.65 12.17
CA ALA A 5 10.30 -13.63 12.53
C ALA A 5 10.96 -12.23 12.56
N GLY A 6 10.26 -11.20 13.04
CA GLY A 6 10.77 -9.81 13.10
C GLY A 6 10.66 -9.03 11.78
N HIS A 7 10.10 -9.64 10.73
CA HIS A 7 9.75 -9.01 9.46
C HIS A 7 8.26 -8.64 9.50
N ILE A 8 7.94 -7.47 8.95
CA ILE A 8 6.57 -6.97 8.87
C ILE A 8 6.23 -6.75 7.40
N ARG A 9 5.00 -7.07 7.01
CA ARG A 9 4.47 -6.67 5.70
C ARG A 9 3.07 -6.08 5.82
N VAL A 10 2.77 -5.18 4.89
CA VAL A 10 1.42 -4.63 4.73
C VAL A 10 0.67 -5.48 3.72
N VAL A 11 -0.36 -6.16 4.20
CA VAL A 11 -1.33 -6.87 3.36
C VAL A 11 -2.69 -6.22 3.52
N GLY A 12 -3.39 -6.07 2.42
CA GLY A 12 -4.69 -5.41 2.40
C GLY A 12 -5.30 -5.42 1.01
N TRP A 13 -6.31 -4.58 0.84
CA TRP A 13 -6.89 -4.30 -0.45
C TRP A 13 -7.17 -2.80 -0.53
N VAL A 14 -7.07 -2.27 -1.74
CA VAL A 14 -7.46 -0.91 -2.07
C VAL A 14 -8.59 -0.98 -3.08
N LYS A 15 -9.62 -0.16 -2.87
CA LYS A 15 -10.73 -0.04 -3.80
C LYS A 15 -10.90 1.43 -4.11
N ASP A 16 -10.90 1.76 -5.38
CA ASP A 16 -11.32 3.07 -5.84
C ASP A 16 -12.86 3.14 -5.80
N THR A 17 -13.38 4.01 -4.94
CA THR A 17 -14.83 4.20 -4.74
C THR A 17 -15.36 5.46 -5.40
N ASP A 18 -14.48 6.40 -5.70
CA ASP A 18 -14.83 7.71 -6.23
C ASP A 18 -14.89 7.69 -7.76
N ASN A 19 -15.63 8.65 -8.33
CA ASN A 19 -15.79 8.79 -9.78
C ASN A 19 -15.24 10.12 -10.25
N ASP A 20 -14.11 10.52 -9.68
CA ASP A 20 -13.42 11.77 -9.96
C ASP A 20 -12.36 11.62 -11.05
N GLY A 21 -12.09 10.40 -11.51
CA GLY A 21 -11.03 10.12 -12.49
C GLY A 21 -9.66 9.90 -11.86
N GLN A 22 -9.58 9.86 -10.53
CA GLN A 22 -8.36 9.56 -9.80
C GLN A 22 -8.22 8.05 -9.56
N CYS A 23 -6.98 7.59 -9.42
CA CYS A 23 -6.68 6.21 -9.05
C CYS A 23 -6.28 6.11 -7.59
N ALA A 24 -6.76 5.05 -6.92
CA ALA A 24 -6.42 4.77 -5.53
C ALA A 24 -5.27 3.75 -5.44
N ARG A 25 -4.26 4.04 -4.63
CA ARG A 25 -3.22 3.07 -4.24
C ARG A 25 -2.82 3.26 -2.78
N VAL A 26 -2.16 2.26 -2.20
CA VAL A 26 -1.59 2.37 -0.86
C VAL A 26 -0.11 2.68 -0.96
N ARG A 27 0.33 3.69 -0.20
CA ARG A 27 1.73 4.00 -0.01
C ARG A 27 2.16 3.53 1.38
N VAL A 28 3.27 2.82 1.43
CA VAL A 28 3.91 2.34 2.65
C VAL A 28 5.26 3.02 2.78
N GLU A 29 5.52 3.60 3.94
CA GLU A 29 6.77 4.25 4.29
C GLU A 29 7.44 3.47 5.41
N TYR A 30 8.68 3.06 5.15
CA TYR A 30 9.51 2.31 6.09
C TYR A 30 10.49 3.24 6.81
N ALA A 31 10.95 2.80 7.97
CA ALA A 31 11.80 3.59 8.86
C ALA A 31 13.21 3.85 8.33
N ASP A 32 13.66 3.05 7.38
CA ASP A 32 14.88 3.26 6.61
C ASP A 32 14.74 4.32 5.50
N GLY A 33 13.55 4.92 5.35
CA GLY A 33 13.24 5.87 4.28
C GLY A 33 12.80 5.21 2.97
N HIS A 34 12.76 3.88 2.89
CA HIS A 34 12.21 3.18 1.74
C HIS A 34 10.71 3.43 1.60
N LYS A 35 10.24 3.50 0.36
CA LYS A 35 8.82 3.71 0.04
C LYS A 35 8.37 2.64 -0.92
N TRP A 36 7.27 1.98 -0.58
CA TRP A 36 6.62 0.99 -1.44
C TRP A 36 5.21 1.45 -1.80
N TYR A 37 4.79 1.13 -3.03
CA TYR A 37 3.46 1.45 -3.54
C TYR A 37 2.74 0.16 -3.93
N SER A 38 1.47 0.04 -3.56
CA SER A 38 0.62 -1.04 -4.04
C SER A 38 0.30 -0.87 -5.52
N PRO A 39 -0.20 -1.93 -6.18
CA PRO A 39 -0.89 -1.78 -7.45
C PRO A 39 -2.00 -0.72 -7.36
N GLN A 40 -2.27 -0.07 -8.49
CA GLN A 40 -3.35 0.90 -8.63
C GLN A 40 -4.70 0.19 -8.73
N ALA A 41 -5.67 0.62 -7.92
CA ALA A 41 -7.08 0.32 -8.12
C ALA A 41 -7.66 1.37 -9.05
N CYS A 42 -7.78 1.00 -10.33
CA CYS A 42 -8.39 1.83 -11.37
C CYS A 42 -8.92 0.91 -12.48
N PRO A 43 -10.09 1.21 -13.09
CA PRO A 43 -10.99 2.36 -12.90
C PRO A 43 -11.96 2.21 -11.70
N LYS A 44 -12.87 3.17 -11.48
CA LYS A 44 -13.90 3.16 -10.41
C LYS A 44 -14.51 1.79 -10.16
N GLY A 45 -14.57 1.41 -8.88
CA GLY A 45 -15.15 0.16 -8.43
C GLY A 45 -14.16 -1.00 -8.46
N THR A 46 -12.98 -0.82 -9.05
CA THR A 46 -11.91 -1.81 -9.06
C THR A 46 -11.37 -1.97 -7.65
N LYS A 47 -11.38 -3.22 -7.16
CA LYS A 47 -10.78 -3.61 -5.89
C LYS A 47 -9.54 -4.45 -6.19
N VAL A 48 -8.39 -4.01 -5.70
CA VAL A 48 -7.12 -4.71 -5.88
C VAL A 48 -6.59 -5.13 -4.52
N SER A 49 -6.32 -6.43 -4.40
CA SER A 49 -5.62 -6.96 -3.22
C SER A 49 -4.12 -6.77 -3.39
N PHE A 50 -3.43 -6.45 -2.31
CA PHE A 50 -2.00 -6.22 -2.33
C PHE A 50 -1.32 -6.84 -1.10
N GLY A 51 -0.06 -7.22 -1.31
CA GLY A 51 0.86 -7.57 -0.24
C GLY A 51 2.21 -6.93 -0.56
N SER A 52 2.70 -6.09 0.34
CA SER A 52 4.07 -5.60 0.24
C SER A 52 5.05 -6.77 0.39
N PRO A 53 6.27 -6.62 -0.14
CA PRO A 53 7.39 -7.46 0.29
C PRO A 53 7.50 -7.47 1.82
N TRP A 54 8.09 -8.53 2.36
CA TRP A 54 8.52 -8.54 3.75
C TRP A 54 9.55 -7.43 3.97
N SER A 55 9.38 -6.64 5.02
CA SER A 55 10.40 -5.68 5.43
C SER A 55 11.65 -6.45 5.80
N ASP A 56 12.82 -6.06 5.31
CA ASP A 56 14.07 -6.53 5.88
C ASP A 56 14.07 -6.18 7.38
N THR A 57 14.50 -7.10 8.25
CA THR A 57 14.41 -7.09 9.72
C THR A 57 14.77 -5.79 10.49
N LYS A 58 15.19 -4.73 9.81
CA LYS A 58 15.47 -3.39 10.37
C LYS A 58 14.43 -2.33 10.02
N SER A 59 13.54 -2.59 9.06
CA SER A 59 12.66 -1.58 8.49
C SER A 59 11.27 -1.67 9.10
N GLN A 60 11.06 -0.93 10.20
CA GLN A 60 9.73 -0.77 10.78
C GLN A 60 8.84 0.00 9.80
N ILE A 61 7.55 -0.35 9.68
CA ILE A 61 6.60 0.47 8.93
C ILE A 61 6.26 1.68 9.80
N ILE A 62 6.55 2.87 9.31
CA ILE A 62 6.21 4.12 9.99
C ILE A 62 4.77 4.52 9.62
N ASN A 63 4.46 4.49 8.33
CA ASN A 63 3.15 4.91 7.83
C ASN A 63 2.66 3.98 6.71
N ALA A 64 1.35 3.74 6.69
CA ALA A 64 0.66 3.14 5.56
C ALA A 64 -0.67 3.88 5.38
N TYR A 65 -0.84 4.55 4.25
CA TYR A 65 -2.03 5.36 3.97
C TYR A 65 -2.51 5.19 2.53
N LEU A 66 -3.81 5.43 2.35
CA LEU A 66 -4.43 5.55 1.04
C LEU A 66 -3.90 6.82 0.36
N TYR A 67 -3.52 6.69 -0.90
CA TYR A 67 -3.01 7.76 -1.74
C TYR A 67 -3.79 7.74 -3.06
N GLU A 68 -4.57 8.80 -3.27
CA GLU A 68 -5.29 9.06 -4.51
C GLU A 68 -4.44 9.98 -5.40
N PHE A 69 -4.44 9.72 -6.70
CA PHE A 69 -3.72 10.53 -7.67
C PHE A 69 -4.44 10.56 -9.02
N ASP A 70 -4.41 11.72 -9.68
CA ASP A 70 -4.83 11.87 -11.08
C ASP A 70 -3.91 11.08 -12.03
N VAL A 71 -4.53 10.46 -13.04
CA VAL A 71 -3.86 9.71 -14.13
C VAL A 71 -3.74 10.52 -15.42
#